data_AF-A0AAD9ZXZ2-F1
#
_entry.id   AF-A0AAD9ZXZ2-F1
#
_cell.length_a   1.000
_cell.length_b   1.000
_cell.length_c   1.000
_cell.angle_alpha   90.00
_cell.angle_beta   90.00
_cell.angle_gamma   90.00
#
_symmetry.space_group_name_H-M   'P 1'
#
loop_
_entity.id
_entity.type
_entity.pdbx_description
1 polymer ?
#
loop_
_entity_poly.entity_id
_entity_poly.type
_entity_poly.pdbx_seq_one_letter_code
_entity_poly.pdbx_strand_id
1 'polypeptide(L)'
;MATLCIISILEEWENQANASEDRCKTMELSGEFKRLNADIIANAAFGSSYMEGGEAFKAQEKLQEFAAAASLQAQIFIPGRQYLPTPSNIQMWKLDRKVKNTIRNIIESRLNDKATGSSDDYGDDLLGGMIGASEMVQSKPVSELNIDEIIDECKTYFFARHETTTFFLTWIVFLLCVHPEWQSKLREEVLREYSSTGIPNADMLTKLKSVNMVLLETMRLYGPITELPRVATGDVKLGNITIPKDTHISIPLMKIYRSKKNIGEKMQKNLIHRDSLMGSLKQRNTQMLLLPSDSVQELA
;
A
#
# COMPACT_ATOMS: atom_id res chain seq x y z
N MET A 1 11.51 -9.80 -10.75
CA MET A 1 10.23 -10.34 -10.23
C MET A 1 9.07 -9.39 -10.44
N ALA A 2 9.04 -8.19 -9.84
CA ALA A 2 7.93 -7.23 -10.03
C ALA A 2 7.58 -6.97 -11.51
N THR A 3 8.60 -6.87 -12.37
CA THR A 3 8.38 -6.68 -13.81
C THR A 3 7.65 -7.84 -14.50
N LEU A 4 7.86 -9.08 -14.05
CA LEU A 4 7.18 -10.24 -14.63
C LEU A 4 5.68 -10.20 -14.31
N CYS A 5 5.31 -9.84 -13.08
CA CYS A 5 3.91 -9.64 -12.70
C CYS A 5 3.26 -8.52 -13.54
N ILE A 6 3.99 -7.43 -13.79
CA ILE A 6 3.52 -6.32 -14.64
C ILE A 6 3.35 -6.75 -16.10
N ILE A 7 4.31 -7.49 -16.66
CA ILE A 7 4.19 -7.99 -18.04
C ILE A 7 2.99 -8.94 -18.15
N SER A 8 2.85 -9.87 -17.21
CA SER A 8 1.75 -10.83 -17.19
C SER A 8 0.37 -10.16 -17.15
N ILE A 9 0.19 -9.14 -16.31
CA ILE A 9 -1.10 -8.43 -16.24
C ILE A 9 -1.37 -7.61 -17.51
N LEU A 10 -0.33 -7.02 -18.12
CA LEU A 10 -0.47 -6.28 -19.39
C LEU A 10 -0.82 -7.20 -20.56
N GLU A 11 -0.18 -8.37 -20.66
CA GLU A 11 -0.51 -9.40 -21.64
C GLU A 11 -1.95 -9.90 -21.45
N GLU A 12 -2.40 -10.07 -20.21
CA GLU A 12 -3.78 -10.44 -19.92
C GLU A 12 -4.75 -9.34 -20.40
N TRP A 13 -4.47 -8.08 -20.10
CA TRP A 13 -5.29 -6.95 -20.56
C TRP A 13 -5.34 -6.85 -22.09
N GLU A 14 -4.21 -7.08 -22.76
CA GLU A 14 -4.12 -7.10 -24.22
C GLU A 14 -4.95 -8.25 -24.82
N ASN A 15 -4.84 -9.45 -24.26
CA ASN A 15 -5.64 -10.61 -24.67
C ASN A 15 -7.14 -10.36 -24.49
N GLN A 16 -7.53 -9.77 -23.36
CA GLN A 16 -8.93 -9.41 -23.08
C GLN A 16 -9.46 -8.34 -24.04
N ALA A 17 -8.61 -7.37 -24.43
CA ALA A 17 -8.97 -6.37 -25.43
C ALA A 17 -9.11 -7.01 -26.81
N ASN A 18 -8.16 -7.87 -27.22
CA ASN A 18 -8.19 -8.54 -28.52
C ASN A 18 -9.36 -9.52 -28.69
N ALA A 19 -9.87 -10.09 -27.59
CA ALA A 19 -11.06 -10.94 -27.59
C ALA A 19 -12.38 -10.17 -27.76
N SER A 20 -12.38 -8.84 -27.63
CA SER A 20 -13.57 -7.99 -27.81
C SER A 20 -13.72 -7.54 -29.27
N GLU A 21 -14.97 -7.46 -29.76
CA GLU A 21 -15.27 -7.09 -31.15
C GLU A 21 -14.67 -5.71 -31.54
N ASP A 22 -14.70 -4.75 -30.62
CA ASP A 22 -14.20 -3.38 -30.84
C ASP A 22 -12.71 -3.21 -30.50
N ARG A 23 -12.00 -4.29 -30.14
CA ARG A 23 -10.64 -4.25 -29.56
C ARG A 23 -10.53 -3.29 -28.35
N CYS A 24 -11.61 -3.17 -27.58
CA CYS A 24 -11.74 -2.28 -26.45
C CYS A 24 -12.52 -2.96 -25.32
N LYS A 25 -11.99 -2.90 -24.10
CA LYS A 25 -12.64 -3.43 -22.91
C LYS A 25 -12.64 -2.38 -21.80
N THR A 26 -13.83 -2.13 -21.22
CA THR A 26 -13.94 -1.33 -20.00
C THR A 26 -13.54 -2.17 -18.80
N MET A 27 -12.69 -1.61 -17.92
CA MET A 27 -12.13 -2.34 -16.79
C MET A 27 -12.05 -1.46 -15.55
N GLU A 28 -12.23 -2.08 -14.38
CA GLU A 28 -12.07 -1.45 -13.08
C GLU A 28 -10.61 -1.62 -12.63
N LEU A 29 -9.83 -0.53 -12.68
CA LEU A 29 -8.37 -0.60 -12.49
C LEU A 29 -7.95 -0.79 -11.03
N SER A 30 -8.77 -0.41 -10.05
CA SER A 30 -8.40 -0.55 -8.65
C SER A 30 -8.27 -2.02 -8.26
N GLY A 31 -9.24 -2.86 -8.64
CA GLY A 31 -9.20 -4.31 -8.44
C GLY A 31 -8.01 -4.96 -9.13
N GLU A 32 -7.67 -4.52 -10.34
CA GLU A 32 -6.48 -5.03 -11.05
C GLU A 32 -5.18 -4.64 -10.35
N PHE A 33 -5.05 -3.40 -9.85
CA PHE A 33 -3.90 -2.98 -9.06
C PHE A 33 -3.82 -3.70 -7.72
N LYS A 34 -4.96 -4.02 -7.08
CA LYS A 34 -4.98 -4.87 -5.88
C LYS A 34 -4.41 -6.25 -6.17
N ARG A 35 -4.81 -6.86 -7.29
CA ARG A 35 -4.30 -8.18 -7.72
C ARG A 35 -2.80 -8.12 -7.99
N LEU A 36 -2.36 -7.17 -8.81
CA LEU A 36 -0.94 -6.96 -9.12
C LEU A 36 -0.09 -6.76 -7.86
N ASN A 37 -0.52 -5.90 -6.95
CA ASN A 37 0.22 -5.65 -5.72
C ASN A 37 0.25 -6.88 -4.81
N ALA A 38 -0.85 -7.63 -4.70
CA ALA A 38 -0.88 -8.87 -3.94
C ALA A 38 0.15 -9.87 -4.48
N ASP A 39 0.22 -10.05 -5.80
CA ASP A 39 1.16 -10.99 -6.44
C ASP A 39 2.62 -10.55 -6.24
N ILE A 40 2.93 -9.25 -6.41
CA ILE A 40 4.28 -8.72 -6.21
C ILE A 40 4.72 -8.91 -4.75
N ILE A 41 3.85 -8.58 -3.80
CA ILE A 41 4.17 -8.66 -2.37
C ILE A 41 4.29 -10.13 -1.94
N ALA A 42 3.40 -11.02 -2.39
CA ALA A 42 3.47 -12.44 -2.09
C ALA A 42 4.77 -13.07 -2.63
N ASN A 43 5.17 -12.74 -3.86
CA ASN A 43 6.45 -13.19 -4.42
C ASN A 43 7.66 -12.61 -3.68
N ALA A 44 7.63 -11.31 -3.36
CA ALA A 44 8.73 -10.68 -2.64
C ALA A 44 8.87 -11.16 -1.18
N ALA A 45 7.76 -11.53 -0.55
CA ALA A 45 7.74 -11.96 0.84
C ALA A 45 7.97 -13.45 1.04
N PHE A 46 7.44 -14.29 0.14
CA PHE A 46 7.43 -15.74 0.29
C PHE A 46 8.07 -16.52 -0.86
N GLY A 47 8.57 -15.84 -1.90
CA GLY A 47 9.33 -16.48 -2.97
C GLY A 47 8.64 -17.71 -3.56
N SER A 48 9.21 -18.89 -3.32
CA SER A 48 8.69 -20.18 -3.77
C SER A 48 7.32 -20.57 -3.19
N SER A 49 6.94 -20.01 -2.04
CA SER A 49 5.65 -20.25 -1.35
C SER A 49 4.62 -19.14 -1.59
N TYR A 50 4.70 -18.43 -2.72
CA TYR A 50 3.82 -17.29 -3.00
C TYR A 50 2.34 -17.67 -3.09
N MET A 51 2.01 -18.90 -3.51
CA MET A 51 0.62 -19.38 -3.62
C MET A 51 -0.02 -19.53 -2.23
N GLU A 52 0.68 -20.18 -1.31
CA GLU A 52 0.27 -20.31 0.10
C GLU A 52 0.23 -18.95 0.78
N GLY A 53 1.25 -18.12 0.52
CA GLY A 53 1.31 -16.73 0.95
C GLY A 53 0.12 -15.89 0.47
N GLY A 54 -0.35 -16.13 -0.76
CA GLY A 54 -1.53 -15.49 -1.35
C GLY A 54 -2.83 -15.82 -0.60
N GLU A 55 -2.97 -17.04 -0.08
CA GLU A 55 -4.13 -17.42 0.74
C GLU A 55 -4.12 -16.75 2.13
N ALA A 56 -2.94 -16.62 2.74
CA ALA A 56 -2.77 -15.81 3.95
C ALA A 56 -3.09 -14.33 3.67
N PHE A 57 -2.65 -13.83 2.51
CA PHE A 57 -2.87 -12.46 2.09
C PHE A 57 -4.38 -12.13 1.93
N LYS A 58 -5.16 -12.97 1.23
CA LYS A 58 -6.62 -12.79 1.11
C LYS A 58 -7.34 -12.81 2.46
N ALA A 59 -6.86 -13.62 3.40
CA ALA A 59 -7.42 -13.67 4.75
C ALA A 59 -7.09 -12.39 5.54
N GLN A 60 -5.89 -11.85 5.36
CA GLN A 60 -5.43 -10.59 5.95
C GLN A 60 -6.23 -9.39 5.40
N GLU A 61 -6.51 -9.32 4.10
CA GLU A 61 -7.35 -8.25 3.50
C GLU A 61 -8.74 -8.21 4.14
N LYS A 62 -9.41 -9.37 4.26
CA LYS A 62 -10.71 -9.44 4.96
C LYS A 62 -10.62 -9.02 6.42
N LEU A 63 -9.53 -9.38 7.10
CA LEU A 63 -9.30 -8.97 8.49
C LEU A 63 -9.20 -7.45 8.62
N GLN A 64 -8.58 -6.78 7.64
CA GLN A 64 -8.47 -5.32 7.58
C GLN A 64 -9.83 -4.66 7.37
N GLU A 65 -10.67 -5.18 6.48
CA GLU A 65 -12.03 -4.67 6.27
C GLU A 65 -12.85 -4.69 7.56
N PHE A 66 -12.78 -5.80 8.32
CA PHE A 66 -13.44 -5.90 9.62
C PHE A 66 -12.84 -4.92 10.64
N ALA A 67 -11.51 -4.77 10.69
CA ALA A 67 -10.85 -3.84 11.61
C ALA A 67 -11.18 -2.36 11.30
N ALA A 68 -11.25 -2.00 10.02
CA ALA A 68 -11.65 -0.66 9.57
C ALA A 68 -13.12 -0.38 9.90
N ALA A 69 -14.01 -1.33 9.62
CA ALA A 69 -15.43 -1.21 9.98
C ALA A 69 -15.63 -1.09 11.50
N ALA A 70 -14.89 -1.86 12.29
CA ALA A 70 -14.91 -1.77 13.75
C ALA A 70 -14.42 -0.40 14.24
N SER A 71 -13.37 0.15 13.62
CA SER A 71 -12.83 1.48 13.94
C SER A 71 -13.82 2.60 13.63
N LEU A 72 -14.54 2.54 12.51
CA LEU A 72 -15.60 3.50 12.17
C LEU A 72 -16.81 3.40 13.11
N GLN A 73 -17.14 2.20 13.57
CA GLN A 73 -18.19 1.96 14.57
C GLN A 73 -17.76 2.29 16.00
N ALA A 74 -16.48 2.61 16.24
CA ALA A 74 -15.93 2.90 17.56
C ALA A 74 -16.13 4.36 18.01
N GLN A 75 -17.09 5.09 17.41
CA GLN A 75 -17.52 6.40 17.92
C GLN A 75 -17.86 6.37 19.42
N ILE A 76 -18.23 5.19 19.95
CA ILE A 76 -18.33 4.92 21.39
C ILE A 76 -17.23 3.92 21.76
N PHE A 77 -16.21 4.39 22.47
CA PHE A 77 -15.18 3.53 23.03
C PHE A 77 -15.78 2.70 24.18
N ILE A 78 -15.96 1.40 23.95
CA ILE A 78 -16.37 0.44 24.98
C ILE A 78 -15.16 -0.43 25.32
N PRO A 79 -14.54 -0.23 26.51
CA PRO A 79 -13.43 -1.07 26.95
C PRO A 79 -13.79 -2.55 26.86
N GLY A 80 -12.91 -3.35 26.24
CA GLY A 80 -13.06 -4.79 26.15
C GLY A 80 -14.02 -5.32 25.09
N ARG A 81 -14.66 -4.46 24.27
CA ARG A 81 -15.54 -4.88 23.14
C ARG A 81 -14.84 -5.86 22.19
N GLN A 82 -13.53 -5.72 22.00
CA GLN A 82 -12.71 -6.59 21.15
C GLN A 82 -12.58 -8.03 21.66
N TYR A 83 -12.84 -8.29 22.95
CA TYR A 83 -12.76 -9.62 23.56
C TYR A 83 -14.13 -10.33 23.61
N LEU A 84 -15.22 -9.60 23.32
CA LEU A 84 -16.56 -10.19 23.31
C LEU A 84 -16.73 -11.10 22.09
N PRO A 85 -17.38 -12.28 22.21
CA PRO A 85 -17.61 -13.21 21.11
C PRO A 85 -18.75 -12.74 20.20
N THR A 86 -18.64 -11.53 19.63
CA THR A 86 -19.56 -11.03 18.61
C THR A 86 -19.32 -11.77 17.28
N PRO A 87 -20.31 -11.86 16.38
CA PRO A 87 -20.10 -12.47 15.06
C PRO A 87 -18.91 -11.88 14.31
N SER A 88 -18.71 -10.56 14.37
CA SER A 88 -17.56 -9.87 13.76
C SER A 88 -16.24 -10.30 14.40
N ASN A 89 -16.14 -10.27 15.74
CA ASN A 89 -14.91 -10.63 16.44
C ASN A 89 -14.55 -12.11 16.23
N ILE A 90 -15.53 -13.01 16.23
CA ILE A 90 -15.32 -14.44 15.94
C ILE A 90 -14.73 -14.62 14.53
N GLN A 91 -15.25 -13.89 13.53
CA GLN A 91 -14.71 -13.95 12.18
C GLN A 91 -13.29 -13.36 12.11
N MET A 92 -13.03 -12.24 12.78
CA MET A 92 -11.68 -11.67 12.88
C MET A 92 -10.69 -12.66 13.52
N TRP A 93 -11.06 -13.34 14.61
CA TRP A 93 -10.19 -14.34 15.25
C TRP A 93 -9.94 -15.55 14.36
N LYS A 94 -10.94 -16.00 13.59
CA LYS A 94 -10.77 -17.09 12.61
C LYS A 94 -9.80 -16.68 11.50
N LEU A 95 -9.93 -15.46 10.98
CA LEU A 95 -9.05 -14.93 9.93
C LEU A 95 -7.62 -14.75 10.46
N ASP A 96 -7.43 -14.13 11.62
CA ASP A 96 -6.10 -13.98 12.25
C ASP A 96 -5.44 -15.34 12.48
N ARG A 97 -6.19 -16.34 12.96
CA ARG A 97 -5.68 -17.71 13.11
C ARG A 97 -5.31 -18.34 11.76
N LYS A 98 -6.11 -18.15 10.70
CA LYS A 98 -5.77 -18.65 9.35
C LYS A 98 -4.46 -18.04 8.88
N VAL A 99 -4.31 -16.72 8.98
CA VAL A 99 -3.07 -16.00 8.59
C VAL A 99 -1.86 -16.53 9.37
N LYS A 100 -1.95 -16.57 10.70
CA LYS A 100 -0.85 -17.03 11.57
C LYS A 100 -0.45 -18.47 11.28
N ASN A 101 -1.42 -19.36 11.09
CA ASN A 101 -1.13 -20.77 10.82
C ASN A 101 -0.51 -20.96 9.43
N THR A 102 -0.99 -20.27 8.41
CA THR A 102 -0.40 -20.37 7.06
C THR A 102 1.04 -19.91 7.05
N ILE A 103 1.36 -18.75 7.65
CA ILE A 103 2.73 -18.24 7.71
C ILE A 103 3.63 -19.16 8.54
N ARG A 104 3.13 -19.62 9.70
CA ARG A 104 3.85 -20.59 10.54
C ARG A 104 4.22 -21.87 9.78
N ASN A 105 3.29 -22.44 9.02
CA ASN A 105 3.55 -23.64 8.24
C ASN A 105 4.65 -23.43 7.19
N ILE A 106 4.70 -22.25 6.55
CA ILE A 106 5.77 -21.90 5.59
C ILE A 106 7.12 -21.83 6.31
N ILE A 107 7.16 -21.19 7.49
CA ILE A 107 8.38 -21.10 8.32
C ILE A 107 8.86 -22.51 8.72
N GLU A 108 7.97 -23.34 9.26
CA GLU A 108 8.29 -24.70 9.70
C GLU A 108 8.77 -25.58 8.53
N SER A 109 8.19 -25.44 7.34
CA SER A 109 8.66 -26.15 6.14
C SER A 109 10.11 -25.78 5.82
N ARG A 110 10.44 -24.49 5.80
CA ARG A 110 11.79 -24.00 5.47
C ARG A 110 12.83 -24.40 6.52
N LEU A 111 12.46 -24.38 7.80
CA LEU A 111 13.31 -24.86 8.89
C LEU A 111 13.62 -26.37 8.73
N ASN A 112 12.62 -27.17 8.39
CA ASN A 112 12.79 -28.60 8.15
C ASN A 112 13.67 -28.86 6.92
N ASP A 113 13.46 -28.15 5.81
CA ASP A 113 14.24 -28.31 4.58
C ASP A 113 15.74 -28.05 4.81
N LYS A 114 16.08 -27.09 5.68
CA LYS A 114 17.47 -26.84 6.07
C LYS A 114 18.01 -27.92 7.01
N ALA A 115 17.21 -28.36 7.99
CA ALA A 115 17.60 -29.41 8.92
C ALA A 115 17.87 -30.76 8.23
N THR A 116 17.14 -31.07 7.16
CA THR A 116 17.32 -32.28 6.34
C THR A 116 18.41 -32.13 5.27
N GLY A 117 19.04 -30.95 5.15
CA GLY A 117 20.03 -30.66 4.11
C GLY A 117 19.43 -30.62 2.68
N SER A 118 18.12 -30.43 2.56
CA SER A 118 17.43 -30.27 1.28
C SER A 118 17.58 -28.86 0.70
N SER A 119 17.92 -27.88 1.54
CA SER A 119 18.31 -26.52 1.16
C SER A 119 19.42 -26.02 2.09
N ASP A 120 20.40 -25.29 1.56
CA ASP A 120 21.47 -24.65 2.35
C ASP A 120 21.02 -23.32 2.97
N ASP A 121 19.91 -22.75 2.50
CA ASP A 121 19.38 -21.45 2.89
C ASP A 121 17.86 -21.46 3.07
N TYR A 122 17.32 -20.41 3.69
CA TYR A 122 15.88 -20.19 3.91
C TYR A 122 15.15 -19.52 2.74
N GLY A 123 15.87 -19.20 1.67
CA GLY A 123 15.35 -18.56 0.46
C GLY A 123 15.72 -17.08 0.38
N ASP A 124 15.88 -16.59 -0.85
CA ASP A 124 16.22 -15.20 -1.17
C ASP A 124 14.98 -14.28 -1.20
N ASP A 125 14.14 -14.39 -0.17
CA ASP A 125 12.95 -13.56 0.02
C ASP A 125 12.92 -12.96 1.43
N LEU A 126 11.97 -12.05 1.68
CA LEU A 126 11.88 -11.37 2.98
C LEU A 126 11.79 -12.37 4.15
N LEU A 127 10.98 -13.42 4.01
CA LEU A 127 10.79 -14.41 5.07
C LEU A 127 12.09 -15.19 5.31
N GLY A 128 12.77 -15.61 4.26
CA GLY A 128 14.07 -16.28 4.36
C GLY A 128 15.11 -15.41 5.06
N GLY A 129 15.17 -14.11 4.69
CA GLY A 129 16.03 -13.12 5.36
C GLY A 129 15.71 -12.94 6.84
N MET A 130 14.43 -12.92 7.24
CA MET A 130 14.03 -12.80 8.65
C MET A 130 14.36 -14.07 9.45
N ILE A 131 14.16 -15.26 8.87
CA ILE A 131 14.52 -16.54 9.51
C ILE A 131 16.05 -16.60 9.70
N GLY A 132 16.82 -16.29 8.66
CA GLY A 132 18.29 -16.28 8.72
C GLY A 132 18.84 -15.27 9.73
N ALA A 133 18.27 -14.08 9.79
CA ALA A 133 18.64 -13.07 10.79
C ALA A 133 18.35 -13.54 12.22
N SER A 134 17.21 -14.21 12.46
CA SER A 134 16.86 -14.76 13.78
C SER A 134 17.88 -15.80 14.26
N GLU A 135 18.33 -16.70 13.38
CA GLU A 135 19.37 -17.68 13.74
C GLU A 135 20.73 -17.04 14.09
N MET A 136 21.16 -16.02 13.33
CA MET A 136 22.44 -15.34 13.60
C MET A 136 22.43 -14.62 14.95
N VAL A 137 21.28 -14.08 15.35
CA VAL A 137 21.11 -13.38 16.64
C VAL A 137 21.10 -14.36 17.82
N GLN A 138 20.63 -15.59 17.66
CA GLN A 138 20.64 -16.62 18.72
C GLN A 138 22.06 -16.99 19.22
N SER A 139 23.11 -16.53 18.55
CA SER A 139 24.51 -16.64 19.03
C SER A 139 24.89 -15.60 20.11
N LYS A 140 24.00 -14.66 20.50
CA LYS A 140 24.20 -13.67 21.60
C LYS A 140 22.88 -13.28 22.32
N PRO A 141 22.92 -12.86 23.59
CA PRO A 141 21.72 -12.64 24.40
C PRO A 141 21.19 -11.19 24.29
N VAL A 142 20.64 -10.80 23.14
CA VAL A 142 19.72 -9.64 23.04
C VAL A 142 18.65 -9.93 21.96
N SER A 143 17.44 -10.18 22.45
CA SER A 143 16.12 -10.31 21.79
C SER A 143 15.93 -11.34 20.67
N GLU A 144 15.23 -12.41 21.04
CA GLU A 144 14.60 -13.43 20.22
C GLU A 144 13.58 -12.80 19.25
N LEU A 145 13.88 -12.74 17.94
CA LEU A 145 12.78 -12.75 16.97
C LEU A 145 12.15 -14.15 17.02
N ASN A 146 11.21 -14.34 17.93
CA ASN A 146 10.41 -15.58 17.99
C ASN A 146 9.59 -15.70 16.70
N ILE A 147 9.22 -16.92 16.32
CA ILE A 147 8.39 -17.21 15.15
C ILE A 147 7.14 -16.32 15.12
N ASP A 148 6.54 -16.03 16.28
CA ASP A 148 5.39 -15.13 16.38
C ASP A 148 5.71 -13.68 15.96
N GLU A 149 6.90 -13.16 16.27
CA GLU A 149 7.32 -11.82 15.85
C GLU A 149 7.57 -11.77 14.33
N ILE A 150 8.18 -12.82 13.77
CA ILE A 150 8.36 -12.95 12.30
C ILE A 150 6.98 -12.96 11.61
N ILE A 151 6.00 -13.69 12.18
CA ILE A 151 4.64 -13.73 11.64
C ILE A 151 3.97 -12.35 11.71
N ASP A 152 4.11 -11.63 12.82
CA ASP A 152 3.51 -10.30 12.98
C ASP A 152 4.21 -9.24 12.10
N GLU A 153 5.52 -9.35 11.87
CA GLU A 153 6.25 -8.52 10.90
C GLU A 153 5.81 -8.81 9.45
N CYS A 154 5.65 -10.09 9.09
CA CYS A 154 5.05 -10.47 7.81
C CYS A 154 3.67 -9.82 7.63
N LYS A 155 2.77 -9.95 8.62
CA LYS A 155 1.43 -9.33 8.59
C LYS A 155 1.49 -7.81 8.40
N THR A 156 2.41 -7.15 9.09
CA THR A 156 2.62 -5.70 9.01
C THR A 156 3.13 -5.29 7.64
N TYR A 157 4.08 -6.04 7.09
CA TYR A 157 4.62 -5.84 5.75
C TYR A 157 3.53 -5.93 4.66
N PHE A 158 2.64 -6.93 4.75
CA PHE A 158 1.50 -7.06 3.82
C PHE A 158 0.54 -5.90 3.95
N PHE A 159 0.16 -5.54 5.19
CA PHE A 159 -0.75 -4.44 5.48
C PHE A 159 -0.24 -3.13 4.88
N ALA A 160 1.00 -2.77 5.16
CA ALA A 160 1.54 -1.47 4.80
C ALA A 160 1.64 -1.25 3.29
N ARG A 161 1.91 -2.31 2.52
CA ARG A 161 2.29 -2.20 1.09
C ARG A 161 1.14 -2.42 0.12
N HIS A 162 0.12 -3.18 0.51
CA HIS A 162 -0.95 -3.54 -0.42
C HIS A 162 -1.91 -2.38 -0.69
N GLU A 163 -2.60 -1.88 0.34
CA GLU A 163 -3.64 -0.88 0.14
C GLU A 163 -3.07 0.46 -0.31
N THR A 164 -1.93 0.88 0.27
CA THR A 164 -1.32 2.18 0.00
C THR A 164 -0.88 2.33 -1.46
N THR A 165 -0.22 1.29 -2.00
CA THR A 165 0.26 1.28 -3.39
C THR A 165 -0.90 1.19 -4.38
N THR A 166 -1.92 0.35 -4.08
CA THR A 166 -3.12 0.24 -4.92
C THR A 166 -3.84 1.59 -5.01
N PHE A 167 -4.06 2.25 -3.87
CA PHE A 167 -4.71 3.55 -3.82
C PHE A 167 -3.94 4.58 -4.62
N PHE A 168 -2.62 4.61 -4.45
CA PHE A 168 -1.75 5.54 -5.16
C PHE A 168 -1.78 5.33 -6.69
N LEU A 169 -1.63 4.09 -7.16
CA LEU A 169 -1.73 3.75 -8.59
C LEU A 169 -3.10 4.09 -9.18
N THR A 170 -4.17 3.81 -8.43
CA THR A 170 -5.55 4.14 -8.83
C THR A 170 -5.69 5.65 -9.06
N TRP A 171 -5.22 6.48 -8.13
CA TRP A 171 -5.25 7.94 -8.30
C TRP A 171 -4.35 8.44 -9.42
N ILE A 172 -3.17 7.86 -9.62
CA ILE A 172 -2.28 8.24 -10.73
C ILE A 172 -3.02 8.06 -12.05
N VAL A 173 -3.56 6.86 -12.31
CA VAL A 173 -4.23 6.59 -13.58
C VAL A 173 -5.50 7.42 -13.73
N PHE A 174 -6.28 7.57 -12.66
CA PHE A 174 -7.44 8.44 -12.67
C PHE A 174 -7.08 9.87 -13.08
N LEU A 175 -6.03 10.46 -12.47
CA LEU A 175 -5.54 11.80 -12.80
C LEU A 175 -5.08 11.90 -14.26
N LEU A 176 -4.40 10.88 -14.78
CA LEU A 176 -4.00 10.86 -16.20
C LEU A 176 -5.21 10.78 -17.14
N CYS A 177 -6.26 10.05 -16.78
CA CYS A 177 -7.50 9.97 -17.56
C CYS A 177 -8.27 11.30 -17.62
N VAL A 178 -8.18 12.13 -16.57
CA VAL A 178 -8.82 13.46 -16.55
C VAL A 178 -7.90 14.57 -17.07
N HIS A 179 -6.60 14.32 -17.19
CA HIS A 179 -5.57 15.23 -17.73
C HIS A 179 -4.82 14.61 -18.92
N PRO A 180 -5.47 14.45 -20.09
CA PRO A 180 -4.87 13.82 -21.27
C PRO A 180 -3.62 14.55 -21.79
N GLU A 181 -3.51 15.86 -21.54
CA GLU A 181 -2.31 16.64 -21.86
C GLU A 181 -1.07 16.13 -21.11
N TRP A 182 -1.24 15.75 -19.84
CA TRP A 182 -0.19 15.15 -19.04
C TRP A 182 0.06 13.71 -19.45
N GLN A 183 -0.99 12.93 -19.75
CA GLN A 183 -0.84 11.57 -20.26
C GLN A 183 0.00 11.51 -21.55
N SER A 184 -0.26 12.38 -22.52
CA SER A 184 0.51 12.47 -23.77
C SER A 184 1.95 12.89 -23.50
N LYS A 185 2.16 13.92 -22.66
CA LYS A 185 3.50 14.38 -22.29
C LYS A 185 4.32 13.29 -21.60
N LEU A 186 3.71 12.52 -20.69
CA LEU A 186 4.39 11.38 -20.05
C LEU A 186 4.74 10.31 -21.07
N ARG A 187 3.83 9.98 -21.99
CA ARG A 187 4.08 9.00 -23.05
C ARG A 187 5.25 9.42 -23.93
N GLU A 188 5.30 10.69 -24.34
CA GLU A 188 6.41 11.25 -25.13
C GLU A 188 7.74 11.22 -24.36
N GLU A 189 7.73 11.57 -23.07
CA GLU A 189 8.92 11.46 -22.21
C GLU A 189 9.41 10.02 -22.12
N VAL A 190 8.52 9.07 -21.83
CA VAL A 190 8.86 7.66 -21.73
C VAL A 190 9.42 7.16 -23.06
N LEU A 191 8.74 7.40 -24.19
CA LEU A 191 9.22 6.94 -25.50
C LEU A 191 10.55 7.57 -25.93
N ARG A 192 10.82 8.82 -25.52
CA ARG A 192 12.09 9.50 -25.82
C ARG A 192 13.26 8.92 -25.01
N GLU A 193 13.06 8.73 -23.71
CA GLU A 193 14.12 8.21 -22.82
C GLU A 193 14.27 6.68 -22.93
N TYR A 194 13.25 6.00 -23.46
CA TYR A 194 13.21 4.56 -23.64
C TYR A 194 13.54 4.18 -25.08
N SER A 195 14.82 3.97 -25.35
CA SER A 195 15.34 3.53 -26.65
C SER A 195 15.24 1.99 -26.80
N SER A 196 14.02 1.48 -27.02
CA SER A 196 13.64 0.12 -27.48
C SER A 196 14.13 -1.14 -26.72
N THR A 197 13.16 -2.05 -26.51
CA THR A 197 13.23 -3.47 -26.07
C THR A 197 14.04 -3.78 -24.82
N GLY A 198 13.49 -3.47 -23.64
CA GLY A 198 14.05 -3.96 -22.38
C GLY A 198 13.30 -3.49 -21.13
N ILE A 199 13.45 -4.17 -20.01
CA ILE A 199 12.86 -3.71 -18.75
C ILE A 199 13.51 -2.36 -18.36
N PRO A 200 12.74 -1.29 -18.00
CA PRO A 200 13.33 -0.04 -17.54
C PRO A 200 14.30 -0.27 -16.38
N ASN A 201 15.51 0.26 -16.48
CA ASN A 201 16.53 0.16 -15.42
C ASN A 201 16.54 1.42 -14.52
N ALA A 202 17.29 1.37 -13.41
CA ALA A 202 17.33 2.47 -12.45
C ALA A 202 17.78 3.80 -13.07
N ASP A 203 18.78 3.78 -13.96
CA ASP A 203 19.26 4.97 -14.64
C ASP A 203 18.19 5.62 -15.52
N MET A 204 17.36 4.83 -16.19
CA MET A 204 16.22 5.33 -16.96
C MET A 204 15.21 6.04 -16.06
N LEU A 205 14.89 5.49 -14.88
CA LEU A 205 13.93 6.10 -13.96
C LEU A 205 14.36 7.51 -13.54
N THR A 206 15.67 7.77 -13.37
CA THR A 206 16.18 9.10 -13.02
C THR A 206 15.96 10.15 -14.12
N LYS A 207 15.76 9.73 -15.37
CA LYS A 207 15.52 10.61 -16.52
C LYS A 207 14.05 11.00 -16.68
N LEU A 208 13.12 10.23 -16.09
CA LEU A 208 11.67 10.44 -16.19
C LEU A 208 11.18 11.54 -15.23
N LYS A 209 11.62 12.77 -15.48
CA LYS A 209 11.33 13.93 -14.61
C LYS A 209 9.84 14.24 -14.55
N SER A 210 9.13 14.17 -15.68
CA SER A 210 7.70 14.46 -15.74
C SER A 210 6.89 13.38 -15.06
N VAL A 211 7.26 12.10 -15.21
CA VAL A 211 6.65 11.00 -14.45
C VAL A 211 6.82 11.26 -12.95
N ASN A 212 8.03 11.59 -12.49
CA ASN A 212 8.26 11.90 -11.08
C ASN A 212 7.43 13.09 -10.59
N MET A 213 7.27 14.15 -11.41
CA MET A 213 6.39 15.26 -11.07
C MET A 213 4.94 14.81 -10.87
N VAL A 214 4.40 13.95 -11.74
CA VAL A 214 3.03 13.42 -11.61
C VAL A 214 2.89 12.54 -10.37
N LEU A 215 3.87 11.68 -10.07
CA LEU A 215 3.88 10.86 -8.86
C LEU A 215 3.82 11.73 -7.60
N LEU A 216 4.71 12.71 -7.50
CA LEU A 216 4.78 13.63 -6.35
C LEU A 216 3.51 14.46 -6.21
N GLU A 217 2.97 14.96 -7.32
CA GLU A 217 1.74 15.74 -7.31
C GLU A 217 0.53 14.90 -6.92
N THR A 218 0.49 13.64 -7.36
CA THR A 218 -0.54 12.69 -6.94
C THR A 218 -0.46 12.42 -5.44
N MET A 219 0.74 12.26 -4.86
CA MET A 219 0.87 12.12 -3.40
C MET A 219 0.44 13.39 -2.65
N ARG A 220 0.75 14.57 -3.18
CA ARG A 220 0.37 15.86 -2.58
C ARG A 220 -1.15 16.05 -2.57
N LEU A 221 -1.82 15.63 -3.65
CA LEU A 221 -3.26 15.77 -3.81
C LEU A 221 -4.05 14.61 -3.20
N TYR A 222 -3.60 13.38 -3.31
CA TYR A 222 -4.35 12.16 -2.96
C TYR A 222 -3.43 11.09 -2.36
N GLY A 223 -2.50 11.50 -1.49
CA GLY A 223 -1.66 10.55 -0.76
C GLY A 223 -2.50 9.60 0.10
N PRO A 224 -2.16 8.29 0.16
CA PRO A 224 -2.92 7.30 0.90
C PRO A 224 -2.91 7.55 2.42
N ILE A 225 -1.85 8.17 2.94
CA ILE A 225 -1.70 8.47 4.36
C ILE A 225 -2.07 9.95 4.60
N THR A 226 -3.19 10.17 5.28
CA THR A 226 -3.72 11.52 5.53
C THR A 226 -3.12 12.17 6.77
N GLU A 227 -2.80 11.36 7.77
CA GLU A 227 -2.30 11.75 9.08
C GLU A 227 -1.25 10.73 9.58
N LEU A 228 -0.26 11.19 10.34
CA LEU A 228 0.69 10.31 11.02
C LEU A 228 0.42 10.32 12.52
N PRO A 229 -0.04 9.20 13.11
CA PRO A 229 -0.18 9.09 14.55
C PRO A 229 1.19 8.93 15.22
N ARG A 230 1.35 9.54 16.38
CA ARG A 230 2.50 9.43 17.28
C ARG A 230 2.00 9.36 18.71
N VAL A 231 2.80 8.77 19.60
CA VAL A 231 2.58 8.78 21.05
C VAL A 231 3.86 9.29 21.70
N ALA A 232 3.74 10.24 22.62
CA ALA A 232 4.89 10.75 23.35
C ALA A 232 5.43 9.68 24.32
N THR A 233 6.67 9.24 24.15
CA THR A 233 7.29 8.20 25.00
C THR A 233 7.73 8.73 26.37
N GLY A 234 7.73 10.05 26.54
CA GLY A 234 8.04 10.79 27.76
C GLY A 234 7.51 12.22 27.63
N ASP A 235 7.75 13.05 28.64
CA ASP A 235 7.42 14.47 28.56
C ASP A 235 8.33 15.15 27.51
N VAL A 236 7.74 15.72 26.47
CA VAL A 236 8.47 16.36 25.35
C VAL A 236 8.10 17.82 25.25
N LYS A 237 9.09 18.70 25.12
CA LYS A 237 8.87 20.12 24.87
C LYS A 237 8.90 20.41 23.37
N LEU A 238 7.78 20.85 22.81
CA LEU A 238 7.65 21.27 21.42
C LEU A 238 7.47 22.80 21.35
N GLY A 239 8.57 23.52 21.12
CA GLY A 239 8.59 24.98 21.21
C GLY A 239 8.26 25.45 22.62
N ASN A 240 7.12 26.14 22.77
CA ASN A 240 6.65 26.65 24.07
C ASN A 240 5.62 25.72 24.74
N ILE A 241 5.28 24.59 24.11
CA ILE A 241 4.27 23.66 24.62
C ILE A 241 4.98 22.44 25.22
N THR A 242 4.60 22.06 26.43
CA THR A 242 5.01 20.79 27.03
C THR A 242 3.94 19.75 26.74
N ILE A 243 4.35 18.65 26.10
CA ILE A 243 3.51 17.51 25.77
C ILE A 243 3.82 16.40 26.78
N PRO A 244 2.86 16.01 27.64
CA PRO A 244 3.07 14.93 28.59
C PRO A 244 3.30 13.58 27.92
N LYS A 245 3.97 12.68 28.64
CA LYS A 245 4.07 11.26 28.29
C LYS A 245 2.69 10.66 27.99
N ASP A 246 2.66 9.70 27.06
CA ASP A 246 1.49 8.94 26.61
C ASP A 246 0.43 9.80 25.87
N THR A 247 0.74 11.05 25.55
CA THR A 247 -0.12 11.91 24.72
C THR A 247 -0.10 11.46 23.26
N HIS A 248 -1.28 11.22 22.68
CA HIS A 248 -1.45 10.99 21.25
C HIS A 248 -1.31 12.30 20.46
N ILE A 249 -0.46 12.28 19.43
CA ILE A 249 -0.21 13.41 18.54
C ILE A 249 -0.56 12.95 17.12
N SER A 250 -1.45 13.68 16.44
CA SER A 250 -1.70 13.50 15.01
C SER A 250 -0.98 14.58 14.21
N ILE A 251 -0.16 14.18 13.24
CA ILE A 251 0.49 15.09 12.30
C ILE A 251 -0.36 15.12 11.01
N PRO A 252 -1.02 16.24 10.68
CA PRO A 252 -1.95 16.31 9.55
C PRO A 252 -1.20 16.50 8.23
N LEU A 253 -0.65 15.41 7.68
CA LEU A 253 0.14 15.41 6.44
C LEU A 253 -0.55 16.13 5.30
N MET A 254 -1.84 15.88 5.07
CA MET A 254 -2.59 16.49 3.97
C MET A 254 -2.71 18.01 4.11
N LYS A 255 -2.84 18.53 5.34
CA LYS A 255 -2.85 19.98 5.58
C LYS A 255 -1.47 20.58 5.28
N ILE A 256 -0.40 19.88 5.66
CA ILE A 256 0.97 20.31 5.44
C ILE A 256 1.29 20.35 3.93
N TYR A 257 0.98 19.27 3.20
CA TYR A 257 1.24 19.14 1.76
C TYR A 257 0.42 20.11 0.90
N ARG A 258 -0.76 20.53 1.38
CA ARG A 258 -1.65 21.44 0.64
C ARG A 258 -1.56 22.89 1.12
N SER A 259 -0.73 23.19 2.12
CA SER A 259 -0.57 24.54 2.63
C SER A 259 0.03 25.47 1.58
N LYS A 260 -0.67 26.56 1.26
CA LYS A 260 -0.20 27.61 0.34
C LYS A 260 1.15 28.22 0.76
N LYS A 261 1.48 28.20 2.06
CA LYS A 261 2.76 28.66 2.59
C LYS A 261 3.93 27.76 2.18
N ASN A 262 3.67 26.47 2.01
CA ASN A 262 4.69 25.46 1.66
C ASN A 262 4.76 25.23 0.15
N ILE A 263 3.70 25.53 -0.58
CA ILE A 263 3.63 25.43 -2.05
C ILE A 263 4.07 26.77 -2.65
N GLY A 264 5.30 26.83 -3.16
CA GLY A 264 5.82 28.04 -3.81
C GLY A 264 4.94 28.53 -4.98
N GLU A 265 4.92 29.85 -5.23
CA GLU A 265 4.02 30.50 -6.20
C GLU A 265 4.09 29.91 -7.62
N LYS A 266 5.26 29.42 -8.05
CA LYS A 266 5.42 28.74 -9.35
C LYS A 266 4.70 27.41 -9.44
N MET A 267 4.65 26.65 -8.33
CA MET A 267 3.89 25.40 -8.30
C MET A 267 2.40 25.71 -8.46
N GLN A 268 1.87 26.75 -7.81
CA GLN A 268 0.44 27.08 -7.85
C GLN A 268 -0.15 27.26 -9.26
N LYS A 269 0.65 27.65 -10.27
CA LYS A 269 0.17 27.91 -11.65
C LYS A 269 0.17 26.69 -12.58
N ASN A 270 0.91 25.62 -12.26
CA ASN A 270 1.12 24.47 -13.16
C ASN A 270 0.40 23.19 -12.69
N LEU A 271 -0.45 23.29 -11.68
CA LEU A 271 -1.06 22.12 -11.03
C LEU A 271 -2.30 21.67 -11.79
N ILE A 272 -2.51 20.35 -11.74
CA ILE A 272 -3.84 19.75 -11.78
C ILE A 272 -4.65 20.38 -10.63
N HIS A 273 -5.38 21.44 -10.93
CA HIS A 273 -6.13 22.15 -9.90
C HIS A 273 -7.33 21.29 -9.50
N ARG A 274 -7.48 21.00 -8.20
CA ARG A 274 -8.65 20.26 -7.67
C ARG A 274 -9.97 20.79 -8.20
N ASP A 275 -10.10 22.12 -8.34
CA ASP A 275 -11.32 22.76 -8.80
C ASP A 275 -11.58 22.55 -10.31
N SER A 276 -10.51 22.48 -11.11
CA SER A 276 -10.56 22.06 -12.52
C SER A 276 -11.03 20.60 -12.63
N LEU A 277 -10.54 19.74 -11.73
CA LEU A 277 -10.89 18.33 -11.66
C LEU A 277 -12.34 18.10 -11.22
N MET A 278 -12.83 18.86 -10.24
CA MET A 278 -14.25 18.85 -9.84
C MET A 278 -15.16 19.36 -10.97
N GLY A 279 -14.70 20.33 -11.76
CA GLY A 279 -15.40 20.78 -12.98
C GLY A 279 -15.49 19.68 -14.04
N SER A 280 -14.37 18.99 -14.30
CA SER A 280 -14.29 17.87 -15.26
C SER A 280 -15.16 16.68 -14.85
N LEU A 281 -15.15 16.31 -13.55
CA LEU A 281 -15.99 15.25 -13.00
C LEU A 281 -17.49 15.56 -13.12
N LYS A 282 -17.87 16.82 -12.89
CA LYS A 282 -19.26 17.28 -13.03
C LYS A 282 -19.73 17.25 -14.49
N GLN A 283 -18.84 17.48 -15.45
CA GLN A 283 -19.12 17.35 -16.88
C GLN A 283 -19.19 15.88 -17.35
N ARG A 284 -18.40 14.98 -16.75
CA ARG A 284 -18.32 13.57 -17.14
C ARG A 284 -19.32 12.63 -16.43
N ASN A 285 -20.29 13.18 -15.70
CA ASN A 285 -21.38 12.44 -15.04
C ASN A 285 -20.90 11.24 -14.18
N THR A 286 -19.68 11.34 -13.63
CA THR A 286 -19.10 10.28 -12.80
C THR A 286 -19.58 10.48 -11.37
N GLN A 287 -20.54 9.67 -10.92
CA GLN A 287 -20.95 9.67 -9.51
C GLN A 287 -19.84 9.03 -8.66
N MET A 288 -18.91 9.86 -8.19
CA MET A 288 -18.05 9.51 -7.07
C MET A 288 -18.63 10.15 -5.82
N LEU A 289 -19.01 9.32 -4.85
CA LEU A 289 -19.51 9.73 -3.54
C LEU A 289 -18.32 10.28 -2.73
N LEU A 290 -17.86 11.47 -3.10
CA LEU A 290 -16.87 12.21 -2.33
C LEU A 290 -17.60 12.78 -1.10
N LEU A 291 -17.14 12.40 0.09
CA LEU A 291 -17.59 13.03 1.33
C LEU A 291 -17.46 14.57 1.18
N PRO A 292 -18.55 15.33 1.40
CA PRO A 292 -18.53 16.77 1.19
C PRO A 292 -17.48 17.43 2.07
N SER A 293 -16.83 18.47 1.54
CA SER A 293 -15.79 19.28 2.21
C SER A 293 -16.24 19.86 3.54
N ASP A 294 -17.55 19.95 3.73
CA ASP A 294 -18.16 20.71 4.84
C ASP A 294 -18.22 19.85 6.12
N SER A 295 -18.07 18.52 6.00
CA SER A 295 -17.98 17.61 7.17
C SER A 295 -16.64 17.64 7.92
N VAL A 296 -15.65 18.43 7.45
CA VAL A 296 -14.33 18.55 8.11
C VAL A 296 -14.15 19.92 8.79
N GLN A 297 -15.13 20.82 8.69
CA GLN A 297 -15.09 22.12 9.36
C GLN A 297 -15.79 22.16 10.74
N GLU A 298 -16.47 21.09 11.17
CA GLU A 298 -17.21 21.07 12.47
C GLU A 298 -16.65 20.11 13.53
N LEU A 299 -15.41 19.64 13.41
CA LEU A 299 -14.71 18.95 14.51
C LEU A 299 -13.42 19.67 14.89
N ALA A 300 -13.59 20.91 15.39
CA ALA A 300 -12.62 21.63 16.20
C ALA A 300 -13.26 21.99 17.53
#